data_AF-A0A2C9WAK8-F1
#
_entry.id   AF-A0A2C9WAK8-F1
#
_cell.length_a   1.000
_cell.length_b   1.000
_cell.length_c   1.000
_cell.angle_alpha   90.00
_cell.angle_beta   90.00
_cell.angle_gamma   90.00
#
_symmetry.space_group_name_H-M   'P 1'
#
loop_
_entity.id
_entity.type
_entity.pdbx_description
1 polymer ?
#
loop_
_entity_poly.entity_id
_entity_poly.type
_entity_poly.pdbx_seq_one_letter_code
_entity_poly.pdbx_strand_id
1 'polypeptide(L)'
;MELSSTEPSSSEPSYDEKEAAEVLLCFKQAEDLLYLKHKKLDPLIAAALEETKSNKIRQGTKSKKIRQGLAGSNHGVLGQQAKPQPQPRPEKPAAKPQLRPRLEKPAADTFFDTYEPPEIPPVVGLDGLIGKCSKPFEKQLTSSDVRPDQSRLTMNKADVVRCLLPLLNREEENPCQGIKVKTYDMQGNEYDMAFKLWASKVYVLTTGWKNFFIKHGLIENEDFVTIWMFRNLQTNKLCFVISSRRLPIYEPIKRRRG
;
A
#
# COMPACT_ATOMS: atom_id res chain seq x y z
N MET A 1 65.26 -23.01 -13.14
CA MET A 1 64.45 -22.47 -12.03
C MET A 1 63.72 -21.27 -12.58
N GLU A 2 62.43 -21.38 -12.83
CA GLU A 2 61.52 -20.22 -12.93
C GLU A 2 60.12 -20.78 -12.65
N LEU A 3 59.59 -20.44 -11.48
CA LEU A 3 58.20 -20.70 -11.09
C LEU A 3 57.46 -19.38 -11.26
N SER A 4 56.61 -19.29 -12.28
CA SER A 4 55.69 -18.17 -12.43
C SER A 4 54.53 -18.34 -11.46
N SER A 5 54.46 -17.49 -10.45
CA SER A 5 53.31 -17.37 -9.56
C SER A 5 52.21 -16.58 -10.25
N THR A 6 51.11 -17.24 -10.60
CA THR A 6 49.88 -16.60 -11.04
C THR A 6 49.00 -16.35 -9.81
N GLU A 7 48.80 -15.09 -9.44
CA GLU A 7 47.84 -14.72 -8.39
C GLU A 7 46.39 -14.83 -8.91
N PRO A 8 45.43 -15.29 -8.08
CA PRO A 8 44.04 -15.33 -8.46
C PRO A 8 43.37 -13.96 -8.26
N SER A 9 42.90 -13.40 -9.37
CA SER A 9 42.02 -12.24 -9.43
C SER A 9 40.71 -12.48 -8.67
N SER A 10 40.55 -11.82 -7.51
CA SER A 10 39.27 -11.72 -6.80
C SER A 10 38.34 -10.76 -7.55
N SER A 11 37.39 -11.30 -8.32
CA SER A 11 36.29 -10.52 -8.88
C SER A 11 35.30 -10.20 -7.76
N GLU A 12 34.99 -8.91 -7.57
CA GLU A 12 33.92 -8.53 -6.65
C GLU A 12 32.57 -9.04 -7.18
N PRO A 13 31.69 -9.55 -6.29
CA PRO A 13 30.39 -10.07 -6.71
C PRO A 13 29.53 -8.95 -7.30
N SER A 14 28.81 -9.30 -8.37
CA SER A 14 27.98 -8.35 -9.10
C SER A 14 26.87 -7.80 -8.19
N TYR A 15 26.35 -6.62 -8.53
CA TYR A 15 25.28 -5.97 -7.78
C TYR A 15 24.07 -6.89 -7.56
N ASP A 16 23.74 -7.73 -8.55
CA ASP A 16 22.62 -8.67 -8.49
C ASP A 16 22.87 -9.85 -7.53
N GLU A 17 24.12 -10.29 -7.37
CA GLU A 17 24.49 -11.38 -6.45
C GLU A 17 24.44 -10.92 -4.98
N LYS A 18 24.88 -9.69 -4.71
CA LYS A 18 24.76 -9.07 -3.38
C LYS A 18 23.28 -8.88 -3.00
N GLU A 19 22.43 -8.54 -3.97
CA GLU A 19 20.98 -8.40 -3.76
C GLU A 19 20.28 -9.75 -3.53
N ALA A 20 20.62 -10.78 -4.30
CA ALA A 20 20.12 -12.14 -4.08
C ALA A 20 20.50 -12.64 -2.69
N ALA A 21 21.73 -12.35 -2.24
CA ALA A 21 22.20 -12.66 -0.90
C ALA A 21 21.42 -11.90 0.19
N GLU A 22 21.07 -10.62 0.00
CA GLU A 22 20.25 -9.86 0.95
C GLU A 22 18.80 -10.37 1.03
N VAL A 23 18.19 -10.69 -0.10
CA VAL A 23 16.86 -11.31 -0.14
C VAL A 23 16.89 -12.68 0.54
N LEU A 24 17.90 -13.50 0.24
CA LEU A 24 18.16 -14.78 0.91
C LEU A 24 18.43 -14.60 2.40
N LEU A 25 19.10 -13.51 2.82
CA LEU A 25 19.34 -13.20 4.22
C LEU A 25 18.03 -12.85 4.93
N CYS A 26 17.14 -12.07 4.31
CA CYS A 26 15.80 -11.86 4.84
C CYS A 26 14.98 -13.16 4.90
N PHE A 27 15.12 -14.06 3.92
CA PHE A 27 14.47 -15.38 3.97
C PHE A 27 15.00 -16.23 5.12
N LYS A 28 16.33 -16.32 5.30
CA LYS A 28 16.97 -17.05 6.40
C LYS A 28 16.58 -16.48 7.77
N GLN A 29 16.59 -15.16 7.93
CA GLN A 29 16.15 -14.51 9.18
C GLN A 29 14.68 -14.78 9.50
N ALA A 30 13.81 -14.83 8.48
CA ALA A 30 12.40 -15.16 8.65
C ALA A 30 12.19 -16.65 9.02
N GLU A 31 12.95 -17.56 8.41
CA GLU A 31 12.96 -18.99 8.74
C GLU A 31 13.53 -19.25 10.14
N ASP A 32 14.60 -18.56 10.52
CA ASP A 32 15.20 -18.65 11.87
C ASP A 32 14.24 -18.10 12.95
N LEU A 33 13.52 -17.01 12.67
CA LEU A 33 12.47 -16.50 13.56
C LEU A 33 11.28 -17.47 13.68
N LEU A 34 10.89 -18.12 12.58
CA LEU A 34 9.84 -19.14 12.59
C LEU A 34 10.30 -20.37 13.39
N TYR A 35 11.52 -20.83 13.15
CA TYR A 35 12.16 -21.92 13.85
C TYR A 35 12.31 -21.65 15.36
N LEU A 36 12.68 -20.42 15.74
CA LEU A 36 12.79 -19.99 17.13
C LEU A 36 11.42 -19.90 17.82
N LYS A 37 10.38 -19.45 17.11
CA LYS A 37 8.99 -19.48 17.60
C LYS A 37 8.52 -20.90 17.90
N HIS A 38 8.85 -21.86 17.04
CA HIS A 38 8.48 -23.26 17.24
C HIS A 38 9.31 -23.98 18.30
N LYS A 39 10.54 -23.54 18.58
CA LYS A 39 11.42 -24.17 19.59
C LYS A 39 11.34 -23.58 20.99
N LYS A 40 10.92 -22.32 21.17
CA LYS A 40 10.96 -21.63 22.48
C LYS A 40 9.62 -21.38 23.17
N LEU A 41 8.50 -21.77 22.57
CA LEU A 41 7.22 -21.71 23.27
C LEU A 41 6.85 -23.14 23.69
N ASP A 42 6.93 -23.39 25.00
CA ASP A 42 6.34 -24.58 25.60
C ASP A 42 4.89 -24.69 25.08
N PRO A 43 4.46 -25.84 24.52
CA PRO A 43 3.10 -26.03 24.03
C PRO A 43 2.02 -25.59 25.02
N LEU A 44 2.29 -25.68 26.32
CA LEU A 44 1.40 -25.20 27.38
C LEU A 44 1.33 -23.67 27.46
N ILE A 45 2.46 -22.98 27.27
CA ILE A 45 2.52 -21.50 27.22
C ILE A 45 1.90 -20.98 25.93
N ALA A 46 2.08 -21.68 24.81
CA ALA A 46 1.46 -21.37 23.52
C ALA A 46 -0.08 -21.49 23.60
N ALA A 47 -0.58 -22.57 24.19
CA ALA A 47 -2.00 -22.78 24.42
C ALA A 47 -2.59 -21.74 25.39
N ALA A 48 -1.89 -21.44 26.49
CA ALA A 48 -2.30 -20.40 27.44
C ALA A 48 -2.36 -19.01 26.79
N LEU A 49 -1.44 -18.68 25.87
CA LEU A 49 -1.44 -17.41 25.13
C LEU A 49 -2.58 -17.33 24.11
N GLU A 50 -2.93 -18.42 23.43
CA GLU A 50 -4.08 -18.47 22.51
C GLU A 50 -5.42 -18.40 23.27
N GLU A 51 -5.51 -18.99 24.46
CA GLU A 51 -6.66 -18.84 25.35
C GLU A 51 -6.77 -17.39 25.88
N THR A 52 -5.63 -16.76 26.19
CA THR A 52 -5.58 -15.35 26.64
C THR A 52 -5.95 -14.38 25.51
N LYS A 53 -5.56 -14.64 24.25
CA LYS A 53 -5.99 -13.85 23.07
C LYS A 53 -7.49 -13.98 22.83
N SER A 54 -8.04 -15.20 22.90
CA SER A 54 -9.46 -15.47 22.72
C SER A 54 -10.31 -14.83 23.83
N ASN A 55 -9.82 -14.83 25.07
CA ASN A 55 -10.48 -14.16 26.19
C ASN A 55 -10.39 -12.63 26.12
N LYS A 56 -9.31 -12.05 25.58
CA LYS A 56 -9.20 -10.60 25.37
C LYS A 56 -10.15 -10.08 24.28
N ILE A 57 -10.43 -10.90 23.25
CA ILE A 57 -11.47 -10.64 22.23
C ILE A 57 -12.88 -10.71 22.85
N ARG A 58 -13.12 -11.63 23.79
CA ARG A 58 -14.40 -11.76 24.51
C ARG A 58 -14.62 -10.71 25.61
N GLN A 59 -13.57 -10.19 26.24
CA GLN A 59 -13.68 -9.14 27.27
C GLN A 59 -13.75 -7.72 26.68
N GLY A 60 -13.16 -7.48 25.49
CA GLY A 60 -13.27 -6.21 24.78
C GLY A 60 -14.69 -5.85 24.31
N THR A 61 -15.61 -6.82 24.26
CA THR A 61 -17.02 -6.61 23.87
C THR A 61 -17.97 -6.35 25.04
N LYS A 62 -17.51 -6.42 26.30
CA LYS A 62 -18.39 -6.24 27.48
C LYS A 62 -18.22 -4.91 28.24
N SER A 63 -17.24 -4.07 27.90
CA SER A 63 -17.00 -2.80 28.64
C SER A 63 -17.63 -1.54 28.02
N LYS A 64 -18.65 -1.67 27.17
CA LYS A 64 -19.38 -0.52 26.61
C LYS A 64 -20.90 -0.65 26.77
N LYS A 65 -21.39 -0.90 28.00
CA LYS A 65 -22.81 -0.75 28.31
C LYS A 65 -23.10 -0.50 29.79
N ILE A 66 -22.55 0.58 30.37
CA ILE A 66 -23.10 1.15 31.60
C ILE A 66 -23.06 2.67 31.50
N ARG A 67 -24.23 3.26 31.26
CA ARG A 67 -24.78 4.53 31.80
C ARG A 67 -25.73 5.18 30.79
N GLN A 68 -27.03 4.93 30.98
CA GLN A 68 -28.11 5.93 31.14
C GLN A 68 -29.47 5.20 31.16
N GLY A 69 -30.03 5.02 32.37
CA GLY A 69 -31.48 5.18 32.58
C GLY A 69 -31.76 6.68 32.73
N LEU A 70 -32.97 7.22 32.58
CA LEU A 70 -34.29 6.77 32.99
C LEU A 70 -35.36 7.66 32.31
N ALA A 71 -36.62 7.22 32.42
CA ALA A 71 -37.90 7.90 32.10
C ALA A 71 -38.35 7.79 30.63
N GLY A 72 -39.55 7.28 30.30
CA GLY A 72 -40.73 7.02 31.11
C GLY A 72 -41.71 6.12 30.37
N SER A 73 -42.45 5.36 31.18
CA SER A 73 -43.60 4.53 30.82
C SER A 73 -44.76 5.39 30.35
N ASN A 74 -45.54 4.91 29.36
CA ASN A 74 -46.99 4.89 29.48
C ASN A 74 -47.64 3.88 28.52
N HIS A 75 -48.62 3.19 29.09
CA HIS A 75 -49.55 2.23 28.51
C HIS A 75 -50.39 2.82 27.36
N GLY A 76 -50.87 1.94 26.47
CA GLY A 76 -52.25 2.07 25.98
C GLY A 76 -52.58 1.57 24.57
N VAL A 77 -53.17 0.38 24.53
CA VAL A 77 -54.36 0.03 23.72
C VAL A 77 -54.23 -0.25 22.21
N LEU A 78 -54.30 -1.56 21.91
CA LEU A 78 -55.25 -2.23 21.00
C LEU A 78 -55.85 -1.42 19.82
N GLY A 79 -55.43 -1.77 18.62
CA GLY A 79 -56.12 -1.41 17.38
C GLY A 79 -55.73 -2.39 16.27
N GLN A 80 -56.44 -3.51 16.17
CA GLN A 80 -56.41 -4.37 14.99
C GLN A 80 -57.00 -3.59 13.82
N GLN A 81 -56.27 -3.46 12.72
CA GLN A 81 -56.89 -3.20 11.42
C GLN A 81 -56.08 -3.81 10.28
N ALA A 82 -56.85 -4.24 9.30
CA ALA A 82 -56.55 -5.28 8.34
C ALA A 82 -55.55 -4.86 7.26
N LYS A 83 -54.89 -5.89 6.75
CA LYS A 83 -54.07 -5.99 5.55
C LYS A 83 -54.89 -5.65 4.29
N PRO A 84 -54.47 -4.67 3.45
CA PRO A 84 -54.93 -4.59 2.07
C PRO A 84 -53.98 -5.36 1.14
N GLN A 85 -54.58 -6.23 0.33
CA GLN A 85 -53.94 -6.92 -0.80
C GLN A 85 -53.58 -5.95 -1.95
N PRO A 86 -52.68 -6.36 -2.88
CA PRO A 86 -52.06 -5.49 -3.87
C PRO A 86 -52.98 -5.18 -5.05
N GLN A 87 -53.03 -3.92 -5.48
CA GLN A 87 -53.66 -3.52 -6.74
C GLN A 87 -52.73 -3.72 -7.95
N PRO A 88 -53.27 -4.09 -9.12
CA PRO A 88 -52.50 -4.36 -10.34
C PRO A 88 -51.95 -3.06 -10.95
N ARG A 89 -50.67 -3.10 -11.31
CA ARG A 89 -49.93 -2.00 -11.93
C ARG A 89 -50.29 -1.93 -13.42
N PRO A 90 -50.63 -0.75 -13.98
CA PRO A 90 -50.86 -0.61 -15.42
C PRO A 90 -49.56 -0.80 -16.20
N GLU A 91 -49.63 -1.64 -17.22
CA GLU A 91 -48.57 -1.96 -18.17
C GLU A 91 -48.20 -0.71 -18.98
N LYS A 92 -46.92 -0.34 -18.96
CA LYS A 92 -46.35 0.70 -19.85
C LYS A 92 -45.91 0.05 -21.16
N PRO A 93 -46.18 0.67 -22.31
CA PRO A 93 -45.80 0.12 -23.61
C PRO A 93 -44.30 0.07 -23.81
N ALA A 94 -43.86 -0.99 -24.50
CA ALA A 94 -42.48 -1.30 -24.83
C ALA A 94 -41.80 -0.16 -25.61
N ALA A 95 -40.75 0.40 -25.04
CA ALA A 95 -39.84 1.31 -25.72
C ALA A 95 -38.90 0.52 -26.64
N LYS A 96 -38.83 0.91 -27.91
CA LYS A 96 -37.93 0.37 -28.94
C LYS A 96 -36.45 0.48 -28.48
N PRO A 97 -35.57 -0.46 -28.89
CA PRO A 97 -34.14 -0.33 -28.60
C PRO A 97 -33.58 0.87 -29.37
N GLN A 98 -33.23 1.94 -28.67
CA GLN A 98 -32.42 3.00 -29.24
C GLN A 98 -30.99 2.47 -29.40
N LEU A 99 -30.51 2.39 -30.65
CA LEU A 99 -29.09 2.24 -30.94
C LEU A 99 -28.36 3.39 -30.24
N ARG A 100 -27.53 3.06 -29.25
CA ARG A 100 -26.58 4.01 -28.70
C ARG A 100 -25.62 4.42 -29.83
N PRO A 101 -25.32 5.71 -30.02
CA PRO A 101 -24.20 6.11 -30.85
C PRO A 101 -22.95 5.38 -30.34
N ARG A 102 -22.34 4.60 -31.21
CA ARG A 102 -21.04 3.97 -30.98
C ARG A 102 -20.08 5.09 -30.67
N LEU A 103 -19.69 5.23 -29.41
CA LEU A 103 -18.64 6.16 -29.01
C LEU A 103 -17.39 5.74 -29.78
N GLU A 104 -17.04 6.53 -30.79
CA GLU A 104 -15.88 6.25 -31.63
C GLU A 104 -14.67 6.21 -30.72
N LYS A 105 -13.99 5.07 -30.74
CA LYS A 105 -12.78 4.81 -29.98
C LYS A 105 -11.75 5.84 -30.45
N PRO A 106 -11.27 6.77 -29.60
CA PRO A 106 -10.21 7.68 -30.01
C PRO A 106 -9.03 6.83 -30.46
N ALA A 107 -8.46 7.17 -31.61
CA ALA A 107 -7.28 6.50 -32.15
C ALA A 107 -6.21 6.39 -31.05
N ALA A 108 -5.76 5.16 -30.79
CA ALA A 108 -4.86 4.82 -29.69
C ALA A 108 -3.40 5.27 -29.90
N ASP A 109 -3.15 6.13 -30.88
CA ASP A 109 -1.82 6.54 -31.29
C ASP A 109 -1.67 8.04 -31.03
N THR A 110 -1.30 8.42 -29.80
CA THR A 110 -0.44 9.58 -29.45
C THR A 110 -0.37 9.91 -27.96
N PHE A 111 -1.08 9.22 -27.06
CA PHE A 111 -1.10 9.58 -25.62
C PHE A 111 0.07 9.02 -24.80
N PHE A 112 1.30 9.02 -25.33
CA PHE A 112 2.49 8.87 -24.50
C PHE A 112 2.86 10.25 -23.98
N ASP A 113 2.23 10.58 -22.86
CA ASP A 113 2.46 11.80 -22.10
C ASP A 113 3.97 11.96 -21.81
N THR A 114 4.57 13.06 -22.26
CA THR A 114 5.96 13.47 -22.00
C THR A 114 6.11 13.99 -20.57
N TYR A 115 5.48 13.31 -19.62
CA TYR A 115 5.53 13.69 -18.22
C TYR A 115 6.87 13.24 -17.63
N GLU A 116 7.73 14.22 -17.38
CA GLU A 116 8.98 14.04 -16.65
C GLU A 116 8.85 14.71 -15.28
N PRO A 117 8.66 13.93 -14.19
CA PRO A 117 8.58 14.50 -12.86
C PRO A 117 9.93 15.10 -12.45
N PRO A 118 9.93 16.25 -11.73
CA PRO A 118 11.16 16.87 -11.25
C PRO A 118 11.91 15.95 -10.30
N GLU A 119 13.24 16.06 -10.26
CA GLU A 119 14.08 15.21 -9.39
C GLU A 119 13.76 15.40 -7.90
N ILE A 120 13.40 16.62 -7.51
CA ILE A 120 12.97 16.98 -6.15
C ILE A 120 11.46 17.25 -6.17
N PRO A 121 10.68 16.71 -5.22
CA PRO A 121 9.24 16.93 -5.19
C PRO A 121 8.92 18.42 -4.96
N PRO A 122 8.06 19.04 -5.80
CA PRO A 122 7.80 20.47 -5.74
C PRO A 122 6.73 20.79 -4.68
N VAL A 123 7.05 20.51 -3.40
CA VAL A 123 6.17 20.75 -2.25
C VAL A 123 6.77 21.86 -1.39
N VAL A 124 6.23 23.08 -1.52
CA VAL A 124 6.75 24.29 -0.84
C VAL A 124 6.89 24.09 0.68
N GLY A 125 5.98 23.35 1.31
CA GLY A 125 6.06 23.06 2.75
C GLY A 125 7.22 22.14 3.18
N LEU A 126 7.97 21.59 2.23
CA LEU A 126 9.13 20.72 2.48
C LEU A 126 10.48 21.39 2.15
N ASP A 127 10.47 22.68 1.78
CA ASP A 127 11.68 23.44 1.54
C ASP A 127 12.59 23.43 2.77
N GLY A 128 13.86 23.08 2.59
CA GLY A 128 14.83 22.93 3.68
C GLY A 128 14.64 21.68 4.56
N LEU A 129 13.62 20.85 4.31
CA LEU A 129 13.46 19.55 4.96
C LEU A 129 13.99 18.39 4.11
N ILE A 130 14.03 18.55 2.80
CA ILE A 130 14.47 17.49 1.88
C ILE A 130 16.00 17.43 1.82
N GLY A 131 16.57 16.31 2.26
CA GLY A 131 17.99 15.99 2.14
C GLY A 131 18.27 15.14 0.92
N LYS A 132 18.99 14.02 1.10
CA LYS A 132 19.18 13.04 0.01
C LYS A 132 17.81 12.58 -0.50
N CYS A 133 17.58 12.68 -1.81
CA CYS A 133 16.32 12.35 -2.45
C CYS A 133 16.54 11.36 -3.59
N SER A 134 15.58 10.45 -3.79
CA SER A 134 15.60 9.45 -4.86
C SER A 134 15.15 10.09 -6.16
N LYS A 135 15.59 9.54 -7.30
CA LYS A 135 14.88 9.80 -8.56
C LYS A 135 13.43 9.35 -8.44
N PRO A 136 12.45 10.17 -8.87
CA PRO A 136 11.06 9.74 -8.89
C PRO A 136 10.86 8.55 -9.81
N PHE A 137 9.85 7.75 -9.50
CA PHE A 137 9.29 6.83 -10.46
C PHE A 137 7.78 6.87 -10.39
N GLU A 138 7.17 6.53 -11.52
CA GLU A 138 5.73 6.51 -11.65
C GLU A 138 5.20 5.09 -11.68
N LYS A 139 3.99 4.93 -11.14
CA LYS A 139 3.22 3.71 -11.22
C LYS A 139 1.75 4.03 -11.54
N GLN A 140 1.16 3.29 -12.49
CA GLN A 140 -0.29 3.20 -12.66
C GLN A 140 -0.88 2.37 -11.53
N LEU A 141 -1.93 2.89 -10.88
CA LEU A 141 -2.62 2.16 -9.82
C LEU A 141 -3.37 0.97 -10.39
N THR A 142 -3.34 -0.15 -9.69
CA THR A 142 -4.12 -1.35 -10.02
C THR A 142 -5.22 -1.57 -9.00
N SER A 143 -6.14 -2.50 -9.31
CA SER A 143 -7.23 -2.91 -8.41
C SER A 143 -6.77 -3.19 -6.98
N SER A 144 -5.64 -3.89 -6.83
CA SER A 144 -5.05 -4.23 -5.54
C SER A 144 -4.59 -3.02 -4.73
N ASP A 145 -4.27 -1.91 -5.39
CA ASP A 145 -3.77 -0.72 -4.70
C ASP A 145 -4.90 0.07 -4.05
N VAL A 146 -6.03 0.22 -4.74
CA VAL A 146 -7.17 1.03 -4.26
C VAL A 146 -8.27 0.20 -3.59
N ARG A 147 -8.04 -1.10 -3.38
CA ARG A 147 -9.03 -1.96 -2.72
C ARG A 147 -9.06 -1.72 -1.20
N PRO A 148 -10.23 -1.39 -0.60
CA PRO A 148 -10.31 -1.06 0.82
C PRO A 148 -9.96 -2.18 1.81
N ASP A 149 -9.98 -3.44 1.37
CA ASP A 149 -9.59 -4.64 2.14
C ASP A 149 -8.07 -4.86 2.14
N GLN A 150 -7.38 -4.54 1.04
CA GLN A 150 -5.93 -4.70 0.91
C GLN A 150 -5.16 -3.48 1.40
N SER A 151 -5.65 -2.28 1.13
CA SER A 151 -5.15 -1.00 1.67
C SER A 151 -3.62 -0.84 1.57
N ARG A 152 -3.03 -1.20 0.43
CA ARG A 152 -1.57 -1.16 0.21
C ARG A 152 -1.24 -0.62 -1.17
N LEU A 153 -0.28 0.28 -1.29
CA LEU A 153 0.33 0.62 -2.57
C LEU A 153 1.47 -0.34 -2.83
N THR A 154 1.33 -1.21 -3.82
CA THR A 154 2.43 -2.07 -4.27
C THR A 154 3.40 -1.27 -5.15
N MET A 155 4.68 -1.61 -5.16
CA MET A 155 5.67 -0.93 -6.00
C MET A 155 6.47 -1.95 -6.80
N ASN A 156 6.90 -1.56 -8.01
CA ASN A 156 7.73 -2.41 -8.84
C ASN A 156 9.08 -2.65 -8.16
N LYS A 157 9.51 -3.92 -8.08
CA LYS A 157 10.74 -4.30 -7.39
C LYS A 157 11.97 -3.58 -7.97
N ALA A 158 12.10 -3.52 -9.29
CA ALA A 158 13.26 -2.91 -9.94
C ALA A 158 13.33 -1.40 -9.67
N ASP A 159 12.19 -0.70 -9.71
CA ASP A 159 12.12 0.72 -9.37
C ASP A 159 12.50 0.97 -7.89
N VAL A 160 12.03 0.12 -6.98
CA VAL A 160 12.37 0.22 -5.55
C VAL A 160 13.85 -0.05 -5.31
N VAL A 161 14.41 -1.11 -5.88
CA VAL A 161 15.83 -1.45 -5.73
C VAL A 161 16.72 -0.34 -6.25
N ARG A 162 16.41 0.17 -7.45
CA ARG A 162 17.22 1.20 -8.10
C ARG A 162 17.09 2.57 -7.44
N CYS A 163 15.86 3.00 -7.13
CA CYS A 163 15.61 4.37 -6.70
C CYS A 163 15.53 4.53 -5.18
N LEU A 164 14.97 3.54 -4.47
CA LEU A 164 14.61 3.71 -3.07
C LEU A 164 15.63 3.10 -2.10
N LEU A 165 15.98 1.82 -2.27
CA LEU A 165 16.89 1.13 -1.34
C LEU A 165 18.23 1.84 -1.08
N PRO A 166 18.84 2.56 -2.03
CA PRO A 166 20.08 3.31 -1.78
C PRO A 166 19.98 4.39 -0.70
N LEU A 167 18.77 4.83 -0.34
CA LEU A 167 18.55 5.83 0.71
C LEU A 167 18.40 5.22 2.11
N LEU A 168 18.25 3.90 2.24
CA LEU A 168 18.02 3.25 3.53
C LEU A 168 19.27 3.29 4.41
N ASN A 169 19.07 3.44 5.72
CA ASN A 169 20.11 3.24 6.71
C ASN A 169 20.16 1.74 7.01
N ARG A 170 21.04 1.00 6.32
CA ARG A 170 21.03 -0.47 6.33
C ARG A 170 21.22 -1.09 7.72
N GLU A 171 21.81 -0.36 8.65
CA GLU A 171 22.03 -0.83 10.02
C GLU A 171 20.76 -0.81 10.87
N GLU A 172 19.85 0.14 10.60
CA GLU A 172 18.68 0.41 11.44
C GLU A 172 17.36 0.11 10.73
N GLU A 173 17.36 0.10 9.41
CA GLU A 173 16.15 0.07 8.59
C GLU A 173 16.11 -1.16 7.71
N ASN A 174 15.18 -2.05 8.05
CA ASN A 174 14.95 -3.28 7.32
C ASN A 174 13.51 -3.33 6.78
N PRO A 175 13.31 -3.27 5.44
CA PRO A 175 11.99 -3.40 4.84
C PRO A 175 11.26 -4.71 5.21
N CYS A 176 11.97 -5.80 5.50
CA CYS A 176 11.39 -7.06 5.94
C CYS A 176 10.72 -6.95 7.33
N GLN A 177 11.22 -6.05 8.19
CA GLN A 177 10.63 -5.72 9.48
C GLN A 177 9.58 -4.60 9.39
N GLY A 178 9.65 -3.82 8.31
CA GLY A 178 8.80 -2.67 8.07
C GLY A 178 9.36 -1.40 8.70
N ILE A 179 9.39 -0.33 7.92
CA ILE A 179 9.95 0.97 8.29
C ILE A 179 8.80 1.96 8.40
N LYS A 180 8.65 2.62 9.54
CA LYS A 180 7.67 3.69 9.71
C LYS A 180 8.15 4.93 8.96
N VAL A 181 7.29 5.51 8.14
CA VAL A 181 7.63 6.65 7.29
C VAL A 181 6.53 7.70 7.34
N LYS A 182 6.91 8.96 7.24
CA LYS A 182 5.95 10.03 6.92
C LYS A 182 5.82 10.15 5.41
N THR A 183 4.59 10.18 4.92
CA THR A 183 4.28 10.40 3.51
C THR A 183 3.57 11.74 3.37
N TYR A 184 3.97 12.53 2.39
CA TYR A 184 3.41 13.84 2.11
C TYR A 184 2.64 13.81 0.78
N ASP A 185 1.50 14.47 0.72
CA ASP A 185 0.89 14.82 -0.57
C ASP A 185 1.48 16.13 -1.12
N MET A 186 1.04 16.53 -2.32
CA MET A 186 1.50 17.76 -2.96
C MET A 186 1.10 19.05 -2.23
N GLN A 187 0.16 18.97 -1.29
CA GLN A 187 -0.22 20.10 -0.43
C GLN A 187 0.60 20.11 0.87
N GLY A 188 1.50 19.14 1.06
CA GLY A 188 2.30 19.00 2.28
C GLY A 188 1.54 18.36 3.44
N ASN A 189 0.35 17.80 3.23
CA ASN A 189 -0.34 17.08 4.30
C ASN A 189 0.38 15.76 4.61
N GLU A 190 0.46 15.44 5.90
CA GLU A 190 1.16 14.27 6.39
C GLU A 190 0.25 13.04 6.53
N TYR A 191 0.80 11.88 6.18
CA TYR A 191 0.19 10.57 6.34
C TYR A 191 1.22 9.60 6.92
N ASP A 192 0.95 9.08 8.10
CA ASP A 192 1.77 8.01 8.69
C ASP A 192 1.57 6.70 7.91
N MET A 193 2.65 6.19 7.34
CA MET A 193 2.65 4.93 6.59
C MET A 193 3.77 4.00 7.08
N ALA A 194 3.75 2.77 6.56
CA ALA A 194 4.90 1.88 6.70
C ALA A 194 5.34 1.36 5.33
N PHE A 195 6.64 1.46 5.07
CA PHE A 195 7.31 0.87 3.91
C PHE A 195 7.81 -0.52 4.30
N LYS A 196 7.36 -1.57 3.59
CA LYS A 196 7.73 -2.95 3.92
C LYS A 196 7.88 -3.84 2.70
N LEU A 197 8.72 -4.85 2.81
CA LEU A 197 8.76 -5.99 1.91
C LEU A 197 7.77 -7.04 2.42
N TRP A 198 6.66 -7.23 1.71
CA TRP A 198 5.64 -8.20 2.08
C TRP A 198 5.81 -9.52 1.33
N ALA A 199 5.68 -10.63 2.07
CA ALA A 199 5.77 -12.01 1.60
C ALA A 199 7.08 -12.26 0.84
N SER A 200 8.11 -11.52 1.24
CA SER A 200 9.46 -11.53 0.67
C SER A 200 9.52 -11.30 -0.85
N LYS A 201 8.49 -10.66 -1.42
CA LYS A 201 8.34 -10.52 -2.88
C LYS A 201 7.95 -9.12 -3.31
N VAL A 202 7.09 -8.44 -2.55
CA VAL A 202 6.46 -7.20 -3.01
C VAL A 202 6.71 -6.08 -2.01
N TYR A 203 7.36 -5.02 -2.46
CA TYR A 203 7.48 -3.79 -1.68
C TYR A 203 6.16 -3.04 -1.67
N VAL A 204 5.73 -2.60 -0.48
CA VAL A 204 4.47 -1.90 -0.31
C VAL A 204 4.59 -0.71 0.64
N LEU A 205 3.77 0.32 0.39
CA LEU A 205 3.36 1.29 1.40
C LEU A 205 2.00 0.88 1.97
N THR A 206 1.86 0.84 3.29
CA THR A 206 0.67 0.35 4.00
C THR A 206 0.27 1.28 5.15
N THR A 207 -0.80 0.91 5.87
CA THR A 207 -1.31 1.56 7.10
C THR A 207 -2.06 2.85 6.80
N GLY A 208 -1.38 3.91 6.34
CA GLY A 208 -2.01 5.19 5.99
C GLY A 208 -2.51 5.27 4.54
N TRP A 209 -2.09 4.33 3.68
CA TRP A 209 -2.43 4.35 2.25
C TRP A 209 -3.93 4.39 1.98
N LYS A 210 -4.75 3.69 2.77
CA LYS A 210 -6.21 3.72 2.62
C LYS A 210 -6.78 5.13 2.69
N ASN A 211 -6.36 5.86 3.71
CA ASN A 211 -6.83 7.22 3.94
C ASN A 211 -6.34 8.15 2.82
N PHE A 212 -5.11 7.93 2.34
CA PHE A 212 -4.55 8.65 1.21
C PHE A 212 -5.40 8.48 -0.05
N PHE A 213 -5.59 7.24 -0.53
CA PHE A 213 -6.28 7.03 -1.80
C PHE A 213 -7.75 7.45 -1.75
N ILE A 214 -8.43 7.30 -0.60
CA ILE A 214 -9.81 7.76 -0.41
C ILE A 214 -9.87 9.30 -0.45
N LYS A 215 -8.99 9.97 0.30
CA LYS A 215 -8.98 11.44 0.39
C LYS A 215 -8.65 12.09 -0.96
N HIS A 216 -7.77 11.48 -1.75
CA HIS A 216 -7.40 11.95 -3.07
C HIS A 216 -8.30 11.41 -4.20
N GLY A 217 -9.32 10.61 -3.89
CA GLY A 217 -10.27 10.09 -4.89
C GLY A 217 -9.62 9.24 -5.98
N LEU A 218 -8.59 8.45 -5.62
CA LEU A 218 -7.80 7.70 -6.57
C LEU A 218 -8.56 6.47 -7.11
N ILE A 219 -8.42 6.24 -8.41
CA ILE A 219 -9.13 5.21 -9.18
C ILE A 219 -8.13 4.27 -9.83
N GLU A 220 -8.41 2.97 -9.76
CA GLU A 220 -7.61 1.94 -10.44
C GLU A 220 -7.58 2.14 -11.95
N ASN A 221 -6.45 1.81 -12.57
CA ASN A 221 -6.20 1.83 -14.01
C ASN A 221 -6.33 3.22 -14.68
N GLU A 222 -6.84 4.25 -14.01
CA GLU A 222 -6.92 5.63 -14.53
C GLU A 222 -5.84 6.53 -13.93
N ASP A 223 -5.55 6.35 -12.64
CA ASP A 223 -4.62 7.20 -11.92
C ASP A 223 -3.21 6.63 -11.90
N PHE A 224 -2.27 7.56 -12.05
CA PHE A 224 -0.84 7.35 -11.92
C PHE A 224 -0.38 8.08 -10.66
N VAL A 225 0.50 7.43 -9.90
CA VAL A 225 1.18 8.05 -8.77
C VAL A 225 2.66 8.19 -9.07
N THR A 226 3.19 9.40 -8.85
CA THR A 226 4.64 9.61 -8.82
C THR A 226 5.12 9.54 -7.37
N ILE A 227 6.20 8.80 -7.16
CA ILE A 227 6.72 8.52 -5.81
C ILE A 227 8.15 9.05 -5.73
N TRP A 228 8.38 9.92 -4.76
CA TRP A 228 9.71 10.29 -4.28
C TRP A 228 9.92 9.71 -2.89
N MET A 229 11.17 9.41 -2.58
CA MET A 229 11.61 9.12 -1.22
C MET A 229 12.79 10.01 -0.89
N PHE A 230 12.86 10.48 0.35
CA PHE A 230 13.94 11.34 0.79
C PHE A 230 14.25 11.16 2.27
N ARG A 231 15.43 11.63 2.65
CA ARG A 231 15.84 11.78 4.05
C ARG A 231 15.45 13.15 4.54
N ASN A 232 14.65 13.21 5.59
CA ASN A 232 14.38 14.46 6.27
C ASN A 232 15.70 14.98 6.91
N LEU A 233 16.12 16.20 6.57
CA LEU A 233 17.41 16.77 7.01
C LEU A 233 17.53 16.91 8.53
N GLN A 234 16.42 17.14 9.22
CA GLN A 234 16.44 17.42 10.67
C GLN A 234 16.42 16.14 11.50
N THR A 235 15.66 15.14 11.05
CA THR A 235 15.42 13.92 11.82
C THR A 235 16.18 12.70 11.28
N ASN A 236 16.77 12.84 10.09
CA ASN A 236 17.32 11.75 9.29
C ASN A 236 16.33 10.61 8.99
N LYS A 237 15.04 10.79 9.28
CA LYS A 237 14.01 9.77 9.03
C LYS A 237 13.67 9.69 7.55
N LEU A 238 13.27 8.50 7.13
CA LEU A 238 12.80 8.24 5.78
C LEU A 238 11.40 8.82 5.57
N CYS A 239 11.23 9.57 4.50
CA CYS A 239 9.99 10.21 4.12
C CYS A 239 9.65 9.93 2.65
N PHE A 240 8.36 9.99 2.31
CA PHE A 240 7.86 9.86 0.95
C PHE A 240 7.09 11.11 0.54
N VAL A 241 7.11 11.44 -0.75
CA VAL A 241 6.10 12.32 -1.37
C VAL A 241 5.37 11.52 -2.43
N ILE A 242 4.05 11.66 -2.47
CA ILE A 242 3.21 11.06 -3.50
C ILE A 242 2.41 12.16 -4.19
N SER A 243 2.58 12.29 -5.51
CA SER A 243 1.67 13.03 -6.36
C SER A 243 0.77 12.06 -7.13
N SER A 244 -0.40 12.52 -7.54
CA SER A 244 -1.28 11.77 -8.43
C SER A 244 -1.66 12.59 -9.65
N ARG A 245 -1.89 11.89 -10.77
CA ARG A 245 -2.43 12.46 -12.00
C ARG A 245 -3.34 11.44 -12.68
N ARG A 246 -4.39 11.91 -13.35
CA ARG A 246 -5.35 11.08 -14.08
C ARG A 246 -5.11 11.21 -15.57
N LEU A 247 -4.99 10.09 -16.27
CA LEU A 247 -4.94 10.06 -17.73
C LEU A 247 -6.23 9.43 -18.28
N PRO A 248 -6.66 9.79 -19.50
CA PRO A 248 -7.79 9.15 -20.18
C PRO A 248 -7.41 7.76 -20.74
N ILE A 249 -6.59 7.00 -20.00
CA ILE A 249 -6.14 5.65 -20.34
C ILE A 249 -6.82 4.71 -19.36
N TYR A 250 -7.65 3.81 -19.88
CA TYR A 250 -8.46 2.88 -19.07
C TYR A 250 -7.89 1.46 -19.03
N GLU A 251 -6.89 1.18 -19.87
CA GLU A 251 -6.26 -0.14 -19.94
C GLU A 251 -4.95 -0.17 -19.11
N PRO A 252 -4.65 -1.27 -18.42
CA PRO A 252 -3.37 -1.44 -17.75
C PRO A 252 -2.21 -1.31 -18.75
N ILE A 253 -1.34 -0.33 -18.54
CA ILE A 253 -0.14 -0.16 -19.36
C ILE A 253 0.80 -1.32 -19.04
N LYS A 254 0.89 -2.27 -19.98
CA LYS A 254 1.87 -3.35 -19.91
C LYS A 254 3.25 -2.75 -20.13
N ARG A 255 3.99 -2.50 -19.04
CA ARG A 255 5.42 -2.21 -19.14
C ARG A 255 6.13 -3.42 -19.78
N ARG A 256 6.85 -3.20 -20.88
CA ARG A 256 7.78 -4.20 -21.40
C ARG A 256 8.83 -4.45 -20.32
N ARG A 257 9.06 -5.73 -19.97
CA ARG A 257 10.19 -6.10 -19.11
C ARG A 257 11.45 -5.86 -19.95
N GLY A 258 12.26 -4.88 -19.54
CA GLY A 258 13.64 -4.76 -19.98
C GLY A 258 14.51 -5.79 -19.29
#